data_AF-A0A163JQ92-F1
#
_entry.id   AF-A0A163JQ92-F1
#
_cell.length_a   1.000
_cell.length_b   1.000
_cell.length_c   1.000
_cell.angle_alpha   90.00
_cell.angle_beta   90.00
_cell.angle_gamma   90.00
#
_symmetry.space_group_name_H-M   'P 1'
#
loop_
_entity.id
_entity.type
_entity.pdbx_description
1 polymer ?
#
loop_
_entity_poly.entity_id
_entity_poly.type
_entity_poly.pdbx_seq_one_letter_code
_entity_poly.pdbx_strand_id
1 'polypeptide(L)'
;MFHQVGRHHGGYEYQIDRQPPVEDELQIYTWNDATLGELALLVQEAVEEARHPDARLTFRLIYLDAHSGRYLSTDLGRVVNAEETPDQSKTLADCKFMIGDYLDIAVHVGPRQPSAGDDRGRHGSSGFSFRNRGRGGGGRRY
;
A
#
# COMPACT_ATOMS: atom_id res chain seq x y z
N MET A 1 -0.90 16.18 6.05
CA MET A 1 -1.05 14.74 5.69
C MET A 1 -2.11 14.14 6.59
N PHE A 2 -2.71 13.02 6.21
CA PHE A 2 -3.74 12.33 6.98
C PHE A 2 -3.29 10.92 7.32
N HIS A 3 -3.65 10.42 8.51
CA HIS A 3 -3.33 9.05 8.93
C HIS A 3 -4.58 8.26 9.29
N GLN A 4 -4.57 6.95 9.05
CA GLN A 4 -5.65 6.09 9.56
C GLN A 4 -5.13 4.72 9.94
N VAL A 5 -5.60 4.19 11.07
CA VAL A 5 -5.22 2.85 11.53
C VAL A 5 -6.03 1.80 10.76
N GLY A 6 -5.33 0.82 10.19
CA GLY A 6 -5.88 -0.38 9.56
C GLY A 6 -6.24 -0.26 8.08
N ARG A 7 -6.46 0.95 7.55
CA ARG A 7 -6.75 1.19 6.12
C ARG A 7 -6.47 2.63 5.72
N HIS A 8 -6.43 2.87 4.41
CA HIS A 8 -6.47 4.20 3.81
C HIS A 8 -7.88 4.80 3.91
N HIS A 9 -7.98 6.13 3.95
CA HIS A 9 -9.26 6.82 3.86
C HIS A 9 -9.95 6.50 2.53
N GLY A 10 -11.28 6.43 2.54
CA GLY A 10 -12.04 6.21 1.31
C GLY A 10 -11.91 7.39 0.36
N GLY A 11 -11.83 7.15 -0.95
CA GLY A 11 -11.73 8.24 -1.94
C GLY A 11 -12.89 9.24 -1.87
N TYR A 12 -14.06 8.84 -1.34
CA TYR A 12 -15.21 9.71 -1.10
C TYR A 12 -15.01 10.71 0.04
N GLU A 13 -13.99 10.54 0.87
CA GLU A 13 -13.65 11.44 1.98
C GLU A 13 -12.88 12.66 1.49
N TYR A 14 -12.27 12.55 0.31
CA TYR A 14 -11.60 13.63 -0.41
C TYR A 14 -12.56 14.23 -1.44
N GLN A 15 -13.33 15.25 -1.06
CA GLN A 15 -14.22 15.99 -1.96
C GLN A 15 -13.92 17.48 -1.91
N ILE A 16 -14.17 18.18 -3.02
CA ILE A 16 -13.96 19.64 -3.10
C ILE A 16 -14.82 20.39 -2.06
N ASP A 17 -16.04 19.91 -1.81
CA ASP A 17 -16.99 20.53 -0.88
C ASP A 17 -16.91 19.98 0.55
N ARG A 18 -16.01 19.01 0.80
CA ARG A 18 -15.87 18.35 2.10
C ARG A 18 -14.44 18.42 2.55
N GLN A 19 -14.22 19.09 3.68
CA GLN A 19 -12.92 19.08 4.32
C GLN A 19 -12.55 17.62 4.64
N PRO A 20 -11.33 17.16 4.30
CA PRO A 20 -10.88 15.82 4.66
C PRO A 20 -10.98 15.60 6.19
N PRO A 21 -10.95 14.35 6.67
CA PRO A 21 -11.15 14.04 8.09
C PRO A 21 -10.19 14.85 8.98
N VAL A 22 -10.72 15.83 9.70
CA VAL A 22 -9.92 16.81 10.47
C VAL A 22 -9.26 16.17 11.69
N GLU A 23 -9.86 15.11 12.24
CA GLU A 23 -9.37 14.43 13.44
C GLU A 23 -8.05 13.67 13.22
N ASP A 24 -7.76 13.33 11.97
CA ASP A 24 -6.63 12.50 11.56
C ASP A 24 -5.55 13.31 10.79
N GLU A 25 -5.65 14.64 10.82
CA GLU A 25 -4.75 15.55 10.13
C GLU A 25 -3.46 15.80 10.92
N LEU A 26 -2.32 15.57 10.26
CA LEU A 26 -0.99 15.94 10.74
C LEU A 26 -0.40 17.02 9.84
N GLN A 27 -0.20 18.20 10.40
CA GLN A 27 0.44 19.33 9.72
C GLN A 27 1.95 19.28 9.94
N ILE A 28 2.69 19.13 8.85
CA ILE A 28 4.14 19.02 8.86
C ILE A 28 4.72 20.06 7.91
N TYR A 29 5.74 20.76 8.39
CA TYR A 29 6.58 21.60 7.55
C TYR A 29 7.76 20.76 7.09
N THR A 30 7.84 20.54 5.78
CA THR A 30 8.90 19.74 5.16
C THR A 30 9.24 20.27 3.78
N TRP A 31 10.29 19.70 3.20
CA TRP A 31 10.81 20.05 1.89
C TRP A 31 10.51 18.92 0.88
N ASN A 32 10.70 19.20 -0.40
CA ASN A 32 10.39 18.22 -1.46
C ASN A 32 11.40 17.06 -1.54
N ASP A 33 12.56 17.19 -0.91
CA ASP A 33 13.56 16.15 -0.75
C ASP A 33 13.26 15.22 0.42
N ALA A 34 12.24 15.51 1.23
CA ALA A 34 11.85 14.64 2.32
C ALA A 34 11.41 13.26 1.83
N THR A 35 11.89 12.24 2.51
CA THR A 35 11.72 10.84 2.13
C THR A 35 10.50 10.19 2.81
N LEU A 36 9.97 9.11 2.23
CA LEU A 36 8.90 8.33 2.88
C LEU A 36 9.34 7.79 4.26
N GLY A 37 10.63 7.48 4.43
CA GLY A 37 11.22 7.10 5.71
C GLY A 37 11.13 8.22 6.76
N GLU A 38 11.50 9.44 6.40
CA GLU A 38 11.40 10.60 7.31
C GLU A 38 9.94 10.92 7.67
N LEU A 39 9.04 10.85 6.69
CA LEU A 39 7.61 11.03 6.94
C LEU A 39 7.08 9.93 7.88
N ALA A 40 7.55 8.70 7.75
CA ALA A 40 7.18 7.62 8.66
C ALA A 40 7.64 7.88 10.09
N LEU A 41 8.83 8.45 10.30
CA LEU A 41 9.32 8.84 11.63
C LEU A 41 8.40 9.89 12.27
N LEU A 42 7.95 10.87 11.49
CA LEU A 42 7.00 11.88 11.98
C LEU A 42 5.64 11.28 12.36
N VAL A 43 5.15 10.30 11.58
CA VAL A 43 3.93 9.56 11.94
C VAL A 43 4.13 8.78 13.25
N GLN A 44 5.29 8.16 13.45
CA GLN A 44 5.60 7.45 14.70
C GLN A 44 5.63 8.39 15.91
N GLU A 45 6.06 9.64 15.74
CA GLU A 45 6.01 10.62 16.83
C GLU A 45 4.58 10.98 17.22
N ALA A 46 3.66 11.07 16.25
CA ALA A 46 2.28 11.50 16.48
C ALA A 46 1.29 10.37 16.80
N VAL A 47 1.50 9.16 16.26
CA VAL A 47 0.55 8.03 16.32
C VAL A 47 1.17 6.87 17.09
N GLU A 48 0.51 6.43 18.16
CA GLU A 48 1.04 5.38 19.04
C GLU A 48 1.16 4.02 18.32
N GLU A 49 0.16 3.65 17.54
CA GLU A 49 0.13 2.39 16.77
C GLU A 49 1.28 2.31 15.75
N ALA A 50 1.70 3.45 15.21
CA ALA A 50 2.79 3.50 14.24
C ALA A 50 4.14 3.15 14.88
N ARG A 51 4.29 3.25 16.21
CA ARG A 51 5.52 2.90 16.93
C ARG A 51 5.73 1.39 17.11
N HIS A 52 4.72 0.58 16.80
CA HIS A 52 4.83 -0.87 16.96
C HIS A 52 5.97 -1.42 16.08
N PRO A 53 6.82 -2.35 16.56
CA PRO A 53 7.94 -2.89 15.78
C PRO A 53 7.50 -3.51 14.44
N ASP A 54 6.35 -4.18 14.43
CA ASP A 54 5.75 -4.76 13.22
C ASP A 54 4.82 -3.81 12.46
N ALA A 55 4.80 -2.51 12.79
CA ALA A 55 3.97 -1.55 12.08
C ALA A 55 4.42 -1.43 10.62
N ARG A 56 3.43 -1.34 9.73
CA ARG A 56 3.62 -1.08 8.30
C ARG A 56 2.83 0.15 7.93
N LEU A 57 3.53 1.17 7.45
CA LEU A 57 2.94 2.42 6.99
C LEU A 57 2.88 2.38 5.47
N THR A 58 1.69 2.44 4.89
CA THR A 58 1.52 2.55 3.43
C THR A 58 1.19 3.98 3.07
N PHE A 59 1.83 4.49 2.03
CA PHE A 59 1.74 5.89 1.62
C PHE A 59 1.00 6.00 0.30
N ARG A 60 0.09 6.97 0.24
CA ARG A 60 -0.73 7.28 -0.93
C ARG A 60 -0.78 8.77 -1.16
N LEU A 61 -0.57 9.17 -2.41
CA LEU A 61 -0.79 10.53 -2.87
C LEU A 61 -2.25 10.69 -3.26
N ILE A 62 -2.89 11.74 -2.76
CA ILE A 62 -4.22 12.17 -3.16
C ILE A 62 -4.09 13.52 -3.84
N TYR A 63 -4.51 13.61 -5.10
CA TYR A 63 -4.35 14.80 -5.92
C TYR A 63 -5.63 15.10 -6.69
N LEU A 64 -5.85 16.37 -7.02
CA LEU A 64 -6.98 16.77 -7.85
C LEU A 64 -6.62 16.56 -9.33
N ASP A 65 -7.36 15.71 -10.01
CA ASP A 65 -7.21 15.56 -11.46
C ASP A 65 -7.85 16.75 -12.17
N ALA A 66 -7.03 17.54 -12.86
CA ALA A 66 -7.45 18.77 -13.53
C ALA A 66 -8.47 18.53 -14.65
N HIS A 67 -8.49 17.35 -15.26
CA HIS A 67 -9.40 17.04 -16.35
C HIS A 67 -10.79 16.60 -15.85
N SER A 68 -10.84 15.73 -14.85
CA SER A 68 -12.09 15.20 -14.31
C SER A 68 -12.68 16.04 -13.17
N GLY A 69 -11.88 16.93 -12.57
CA GLY A 69 -12.27 17.72 -11.39
C GLY A 69 -12.51 16.86 -10.15
N ARG A 70 -11.90 15.66 -10.10
CA ARG A 70 -12.07 14.69 -9.01
C ARG A 70 -10.75 14.39 -8.35
N TYR A 71 -10.79 14.13 -7.05
CA TYR A 71 -9.62 13.61 -6.35
C TYR A 71 -9.34 12.18 -6.81
N LEU A 72 -8.10 11.92 -7.19
CA LEU A 72 -7.57 10.61 -7.51
C LEU A 72 -6.51 10.22 -6.47
N SER A 73 -6.23 8.93 -6.40
CA SER A 73 -5.21 8.39 -5.50
C SER A 73 -4.16 7.60 -6.27
N THR A 74 -2.90 7.69 -5.84
CA THR A 74 -1.80 6.85 -6.36
C THR A 74 -0.97 6.33 -5.20
N ASP A 75 -0.74 5.02 -5.17
CA ASP A 75 0.08 4.38 -4.15
C ASP A 75 1.56 4.73 -4.38
N LEU A 76 2.23 5.24 -3.34
CA LEU A 76 3.62 5.68 -3.39
C LEU A 76 4.60 4.60 -2.97
N GLY A 77 4.21 3.80 -1.98
CA GLY A 77 5.03 2.72 -1.42
C GLY A 77 4.66 2.42 0.03
N ARG A 78 5.54 1.67 0.71
CA ARG A 78 5.38 1.36 2.13
C ARG A 78 6.69 1.45 2.89
N VAL A 79 6.58 1.75 4.18
CA VAL A 79 7.66 1.72 5.17
C VAL A 79 7.29 0.71 6.23
N VAL A 80 8.22 -0.18 6.58
CA VAL A 80 8.06 -1.13 7.69
C VAL A 80 9.08 -0.78 8.75
N ASN A 81 8.69 -0.79 10.03
CA ASN A 81 9.60 -0.42 11.12
C ASN A 81 10.69 -1.48 11.34
N ALA A 82 10.33 -2.75 11.24
CA ALA A 82 11.25 -3.88 11.47
C ALA A 82 12.27 -4.12 10.35
N GLU A 83 12.06 -3.61 9.14
CA GLU A 83 12.94 -3.86 7.99
C GLU A 83 13.08 -2.65 7.08
N GLU A 84 14.27 -2.46 6.51
CA GLU A 84 14.48 -1.45 5.47
C GLU A 84 13.70 -1.83 4.22
N THR A 85 12.95 -0.88 3.69
CA THR A 85 12.14 -1.07 2.48
C THR A 85 12.67 -0.18 1.36
N PRO A 86 12.66 -0.63 0.10
CA PRO A 86 13.21 0.13 -1.01
C PRO A 86 12.48 1.46 -1.25
N ASP A 87 11.23 1.58 -0.78
CA ASP A 87 10.44 2.79 -0.90
C ASP A 87 10.83 3.87 0.13
N GLN A 88 11.56 3.53 1.21
CA GLN A 88 11.93 4.48 2.26
C GLN A 88 12.74 5.66 1.73
N SER A 89 13.57 5.45 0.71
CA SER A 89 14.43 6.49 0.13
C SER A 89 13.73 7.34 -0.93
N LYS A 90 12.50 7.01 -1.33
CA LYS A 90 11.74 7.83 -2.28
C LYS A 90 11.42 9.18 -1.66
N THR A 91 11.76 10.24 -2.38
CA THR A 91 11.48 11.61 -1.97
C THR A 91 10.09 12.04 -2.41
N LEU A 92 9.54 13.10 -1.80
CA LEU A 92 8.30 13.73 -2.28
C LEU A 92 8.42 14.21 -3.74
N ALA A 93 9.60 14.65 -4.15
CA ALA A 93 9.90 14.98 -5.54
C ALA A 93 9.78 13.76 -6.47
N ASP A 94 10.32 12.60 -6.08
CA ASP A 94 10.19 11.35 -6.85
C ASP A 94 8.73 10.90 -6.96
N CYS A 95 7.94 11.17 -5.92
CA CYS A 95 6.50 10.91 -5.87
C CYS A 95 5.66 11.93 -6.63
N LYS A 96 6.26 12.97 -7.23
CA LYS A 96 5.59 14.07 -7.94
C LYS A 96 4.59 14.83 -7.07
N PHE A 97 4.84 14.90 -5.77
CA PHE A 97 4.01 15.66 -4.85
C PHE A 97 4.06 17.15 -5.21
N MET A 98 2.88 17.79 -5.25
CA MET A 98 2.75 19.23 -5.44
C MET A 98 2.04 19.88 -4.24
N ILE A 99 2.30 21.16 -4.04
CA ILE A 99 1.59 21.95 -3.03
C ILE A 99 0.10 21.96 -3.39
N GLY A 100 -0.74 21.53 -2.45
CA GLY A 100 -2.18 21.37 -2.64
C GLY A 100 -2.62 19.90 -2.77
N ASP A 101 -1.67 18.98 -2.98
CA ASP A 101 -1.92 17.55 -2.84
C ASP A 101 -1.94 17.14 -1.36
N TYR A 102 -2.59 16.01 -1.08
CA TYR A 102 -2.60 15.40 0.24
C TYR A 102 -1.83 14.09 0.23
N LEU A 103 -1.23 13.78 1.37
CA LEU A 103 -0.67 12.46 1.65
C LEU A 103 -1.60 11.73 2.61
N ASP A 104 -1.92 10.50 2.26
CA ASP A 104 -2.77 9.59 3.02
C ASP A 104 -1.95 8.38 3.45
N ILE A 105 -1.88 8.15 4.76
CA ILE A 105 -0.99 7.15 5.36
C ILE A 105 -1.81 6.14 6.15
N ALA A 106 -1.79 4.88 5.75
CA ALA A 106 -2.43 3.83 6.53
C ALA A 106 -1.42 3.13 7.44
N VAL A 107 -1.75 2.99 8.72
CA VAL A 107 -0.93 2.31 9.72
C VAL A 107 -1.49 0.92 9.98
N HIS A 108 -0.77 -0.11 9.59
CA HIS A 108 -1.15 -1.50 9.81
C HIS A 108 -0.31 -2.12 10.93
N VAL A 109 -0.96 -2.54 12.02
CA VAL A 109 -0.33 -3.28 13.12
C VAL A 109 -0.87 -4.71 13.14
N GLY A 110 0.03 -5.69 13.16
CA GLY A 110 -0.32 -7.10 13.29
C GLY A 110 0.27 -8.03 12.21
N PRO A 111 -0.08 -9.33 12.28
CA PRO A 111 0.49 -10.35 11.39
C PRO A 111 0.28 -9.94 9.93
N ARG A 112 1.28 -10.25 9.09
CA ARG A 112 1.28 -9.94 7.65
C ARG A 112 -0.02 -10.44 7.02
N GLN A 113 -0.99 -9.56 6.83
CA GLN A 113 -2.12 -9.87 5.97
C GLN A 113 -1.55 -9.97 4.56
N PRO A 114 -1.74 -11.10 3.86
CA PRO A 114 -1.35 -11.20 2.47
C PRO A 114 -2.17 -10.18 1.69
N SER A 115 -1.54 -9.06 1.33
CA SER A 115 -2.08 -8.08 0.40
C SER A 115 -2.35 -8.82 -0.92
N ALA A 116 -3.62 -8.86 -1.32
CA ALA A 116 -4.14 -9.58 -2.49
C ALA A 116 -3.70 -8.99 -3.85
N GLY A 117 -2.41 -8.66 -4.00
CA GLY A 117 -1.86 -7.95 -5.16
C GLY A 117 -0.53 -8.49 -5.69
N ASP A 118 0.08 -9.49 -5.05
CA ASP A 118 1.41 -10.01 -5.42
C ASP A 118 1.35 -11.32 -6.23
N ASP A 119 0.25 -11.60 -6.94
CA ASP A 119 0.08 -12.82 -7.76
C ASP A 119 0.37 -12.60 -9.26
N ARG A 120 1.18 -11.58 -9.61
CA ARG A 120 1.59 -11.32 -11.01
C ARG A 120 2.88 -12.04 -11.38
N GLY A 121 2.98 -13.34 -11.10
CA GLY A 121 4.20 -14.09 -11.40
C GLY A 121 4.12 -15.60 -11.53
N ARG A 122 2.99 -16.26 -11.26
CA ARG A 122 2.91 -17.74 -11.27
C ARG A 122 1.93 -18.31 -12.29
N HIS A 123 2.00 -17.81 -13.53
CA HIS A 123 1.41 -18.50 -14.67
C HIS A 123 2.49 -18.81 -15.71
N GLY A 124 2.99 -20.04 -15.67
CA GLY A 124 4.01 -20.49 -16.60
C GLY A 124 4.56 -21.89 -16.32
N SER A 125 3.69 -22.90 -16.17
CA SER A 125 4.00 -24.29 -16.54
C SER A 125 2.74 -25.15 -16.37
N SER A 126 1.83 -25.09 -17.33
CA SER A 126 0.84 -26.14 -17.53
C SER A 126 1.56 -27.36 -18.12
N GLY A 127 2.31 -28.05 -17.27
CA GLY A 127 2.88 -29.36 -17.56
C GLY A 127 1.77 -30.40 -17.60
N PHE A 128 1.39 -30.76 -18.82
CA PHE A 128 0.52 -31.88 -19.14
C PHE A 128 0.97 -33.15 -18.43
N SER A 129 0.33 -33.48 -17.30
CA SER A 129 0.53 -34.73 -16.59
C SER A 129 -0.47 -35.75 -17.10
N PHE A 130 -0.04 -36.53 -18.10
CA PHE A 130 -0.74 -37.73 -18.55
C PHE A 130 -0.96 -38.67 -17.36
N ARG A 131 -2.22 -38.85 -16.99
CA ARG A 131 -2.63 -39.80 -15.95
C ARG A 131 -2.50 -41.21 -16.54
N ASN A 132 -1.37 -41.86 -16.26
CA ASN A 132 -1.07 -43.25 -16.57
C ASN A 132 -2.14 -44.16 -15.95
N ARG A 133 -3.14 -44.55 -16.75
CA ARG A 133 -4.16 -45.55 -16.36
C ARG A 133 -3.59 -46.93 -16.62
N GLY A 134 -2.85 -47.45 -15.65
CA GLY A 134 -2.47 -48.86 -15.59
C GLY A 134 -3.72 -49.73 -15.54
N ARG A 135 -4.03 -50.39 -16.66
CA ARG A 135 -5.00 -51.50 -16.75
C ARG A 135 -4.23 -52.75 -17.17
N GLY A 136 -3.69 -53.48 -16.20
CA GLY A 136 -3.43 -54.91 -16.35
C GLY A 136 -4.77 -55.61 -16.64
N GLY A 137 -4.88 -56.59 -17.52
CA GLY A 137 -3.94 -57.69 -17.75
C GLY A 137 -4.57 -58.92 -17.10
N GLY A 138 -5.32 -59.71 -17.88
CA GLY A 138 -5.96 -60.93 -17.40
C GLY A 138 -6.91 -61.50 -18.44
N GLY A 139 -6.40 -62.39 -19.29
CA GLY A 139 -7.17 -63.07 -20.32
C GLY A 139 -7.68 -64.46 -19.89
N ARG A 140 -8.57 -64.96 -20.77
CA ARG A 140 -8.77 -66.36 -21.20
C ARG A 140 -9.78 -67.27 -20.48
N ARG A 141 -10.67 -67.76 -21.38
CA ARG A 141 -11.38 -69.07 -21.45
C ARG A 141 -12.58 -69.19 -20.50
N TYR A 142 -13.74 -69.72 -20.92
CA TYR A 142 -14.01 -70.81 -21.87
C TYR A 142 -15.10 -70.45 -22.88
#